data_AF-A0A3P7PAW8-F1
#
_entry.id   AF-A0A3P7PAW8-F1
#
_cell.length_a   1.000
_cell.length_b   1.000
_cell.length_c   1.000
_cell.angle_alpha   90.00
_cell.angle_beta   90.00
_cell.angle_gamma   90.00
#
_symmetry.space_group_name_H-M   'P 1'
#
loop_
_entity.id
_entity.type
_entity.pdbx_description
1 polymer ?
#
loop_
_entity_poly.entity_id
_entity_poly.type
_entity_poly.pdbx_seq_one_letter_code
_entity_poly.pdbx_strand_id
1 'polypeptide(L)'
;MRTELIEKTELDRVLELMCQILGLQETSEKVVVETIKKVGIKGFFNNVNDLEVTDLEKKSIMALKLVIETKEEEIANREGVDTDGNKASLYR
;
A
#
# COMPACT_ATOMS: atom_id res chain seq x y z
N MET A 1 -33.32 -3.79 -17.81
CA MET A 1 -31.91 -3.41 -17.58
C MET A 1 -31.22 -4.61 -16.96
N ARG A 2 -30.21 -5.19 -17.62
CA ARG A 2 -29.37 -6.22 -17.00
C ARG A 2 -28.38 -5.49 -16.11
N THR A 3 -28.52 -5.61 -14.80
CA THR A 3 -27.44 -5.29 -13.86
C THR A 3 -26.39 -6.37 -14.03
N GLU A 4 -25.32 -6.07 -14.77
CA GLU A 4 -24.14 -6.92 -14.77
C GLU A 4 -23.53 -6.82 -13.36
N LEU A 5 -23.58 -7.92 -12.60
CA LEU A 5 -22.79 -8.04 -11.38
C LEU A 5 -21.32 -8.07 -11.83
N ILE A 6 -20.63 -6.96 -11.68
CA ILE A 6 -19.19 -6.91 -11.86
C ILE A 6 -18.59 -7.68 -10.67
N GLU A 7 -17.98 -8.83 -10.96
CA GLU A 7 -17.29 -9.60 -9.94
C GLU A 7 -16.06 -8.81 -9.45
N LYS A 8 -16.00 -8.56 -8.14
CA LYS A 8 -14.88 -7.84 -7.52
C LYS A 8 -13.64 -8.72 -7.51
N THR A 9 -12.54 -8.19 -8.04
CA THR A 9 -11.23 -8.84 -7.98
C THR A 9 -10.68 -8.85 -6.55
N GLU A 10 -9.67 -9.68 -6.28
CA GLU A 10 -8.96 -9.62 -4.99
C GLU A 10 -8.35 -8.24 -4.73
N LEU A 11 -7.83 -7.60 -5.77
CA LEU A 11 -7.31 -6.24 -5.68
C LEU A 11 -8.40 -5.25 -5.27
N ASP A 12 -9.60 -5.33 -5.84
CA ASP A 12 -10.72 -4.45 -5.46
C ASP A 12 -11.05 -4.57 -3.97
N ARG A 13 -11.05 -5.79 -3.42
CA ARG A 13 -11.32 -6.02 -1.99
C ARG A 13 -10.25 -5.43 -1.11
N VAL A 14 -8.98 -5.54 -1.52
CA VAL A 14 -7.84 -4.95 -0.79
C VAL A 14 -7.93 -3.43 -0.80
N LEU A 15 -8.28 -2.81 -1.93
CA LEU A 15 -8.39 -1.36 -2.03
C LEU A 15 -9.56 -0.82 -1.22
N GLU A 16 -10.70 -1.50 -1.23
CA GLU A 16 -11.84 -1.15 -0.37
C GLU A 16 -11.47 -1.21 1.12
N LEU A 17 -10.82 -2.30 1.54
CA LEU A 17 -10.37 -2.44 2.92
C LEU A 17 -9.37 -1.34 3.31
N MET A 18 -8.44 -1.00 2.42
CA MET A 18 -7.48 0.09 2.63
C MET A 18 -8.21 1.42 2.83
N CYS A 19 -9.18 1.75 1.97
CA CYS A 19 -9.97 2.97 2.08
C CYS A 19 -10.76 3.05 3.39
N GLN A 20 -11.36 1.93 3.80
CA GLN A 20 -12.09 1.82 5.07
C GLN A 20 -11.18 2.02 6.29
N ILE A 21 -9.99 1.40 6.31
CA ILE A 21 -9.02 1.56 7.40
C ILE A 21 -8.55 3.01 7.50
N LEU A 22 -8.35 3.67 6.35
CA LEU A 22 -7.94 5.07 6.29
C LEU A 22 -9.08 6.06 6.57
N GLY A 23 -10.33 5.58 6.65
CA GLY A 23 -11.51 6.41 6.90
C GLY A 23 -11.74 7.45 5.80
N LEU A 24 -11.45 7.09 4.54
CA LEU A 24 -11.61 8.00 3.41
C LEU A 24 -13.09 8.29 3.14
N GLN A 25 -13.37 9.49 2.64
CA GLN A 25 -14.71 9.82 2.17
C GLN A 25 -15.00 9.10 0.84
N GLU A 26 -16.27 8.73 0.59
CA GLU A 26 -16.67 7.96 -0.61
C GLU A 26 -16.16 8.59 -1.94
N THR A 27 -16.10 9.93 -2.01
CA THR A 27 -15.52 10.65 -3.16
C THR A 27 -14.02 10.40 -3.30
N SER A 28 -13.29 10.43 -2.19
CA SER A 28 -11.85 10.17 -2.13
C SER A 28 -11.53 8.70 -2.40
N GLU A 29 -12.38 7.77 -1.95
CA GLU A 29 -12.24 6.33 -2.25
C GLU A 29 -12.22 6.08 -3.75
N LYS A 30 -13.16 6.69 -4.49
CA LYS A 30 -13.23 6.56 -5.96
C LYS A 30 -11.96 7.06 -6.62
N VAL A 31 -11.47 8.24 -6.22
CA VAL A 31 -10.22 8.82 -6.74
C VAL A 31 -9.03 7.91 -6.46
N VAL A 32 -8.92 7.38 -5.24
CA VAL A 32 -7.83 6.48 -4.83
C VAL A 32 -7.87 5.17 -5.63
N VAL A 33 -9.04 4.53 -5.71
CA VAL A 33 -9.21 3.26 -6.43
C VAL A 33 -8.91 3.42 -7.91
N GLU A 34 -9.45 4.45 -8.57
CA GLU A 34 -9.19 4.71 -9.99
C GLU A 34 -7.73 5.03 -10.25
N THR A 35 -7.10 5.83 -9.37
CA THR A 35 -5.69 6.16 -9.50
C THR A 35 -4.83 4.91 -9.38
N ILE A 36 -5.06 4.07 -8.36
CA ILE A 36 -4.30 2.83 -8.18
C ILE A 36 -4.51 1.87 -9.35
N LYS A 37 -5.72 1.76 -9.90
CA LYS A 37 -5.97 0.94 -11.11
C LYS A 37 -5.21 1.46 -12.33
N LYS A 38 -4.98 2.77 -12.42
CA LYS A 38 -4.29 3.41 -13.55
C LYS A 38 -2.77 3.34 -13.43
N VAL A 39 -2.22 3.65 -12.25
CA VAL A 39 -0.76 3.81 -12.06
C VAL A 39 -0.12 2.72 -11.18
N GLY A 40 -0.92 1.82 -10.61
CA GLY A 40 -0.49 0.81 -9.65
C GLY A 40 -0.23 1.38 -8.25
N ILE A 41 -0.10 0.48 -7.26
CA ILE A 41 0.07 0.84 -5.83
C ILE A 41 1.36 1.66 -5.60
N LYS A 42 2.49 1.21 -6.14
CA LYS A 42 3.77 1.94 -6.00
C LYS A 42 3.71 3.32 -6.65
N GLY A 43 3.10 3.41 -7.84
CA GLY A 43 2.90 4.69 -8.53
C GLY A 43 2.00 5.64 -7.74
N PHE A 44 0.93 5.12 -7.14
CA PHE A 44 0.02 5.88 -6.31
C PHE A 44 0.74 6.54 -5.13
N PHE A 45 1.52 5.78 -4.36
CA PHE A 45 2.23 6.32 -3.18
C PHE A 45 3.30 7.36 -3.53
N ASN A 46 3.79 7.39 -4.77
CA ASN A 46 4.75 8.40 -5.22
C ASN A 46 4.08 9.72 -5.66
N ASN A 47 2.78 9.70 -5.93
CA ASN A 47 2.03 10.86 -6.45
C ASN A 47 0.88 11.30 -5.51
N VAL A 48 0.95 10.96 -4.22
CA VAL A 48 -0.11 11.28 -3.23
C VAL A 48 -0.40 12.77 -3.15
N ASN A 49 0.62 13.61 -3.32
CA ASN A 49 0.47 15.06 -3.28
C ASN A 49 -0.44 15.61 -4.40
N ASP A 50 -0.49 14.91 -5.54
CA ASP A 50 -1.27 15.29 -6.72
C ASP A 50 -2.71 14.77 -6.67
N LEU A 51 -3.07 13.98 -5.65
CA LEU A 51 -4.43 13.48 -5.49
C LEU A 51 -5.40 14.62 -5.17
N GLU A 52 -6.57 14.58 -5.78
CA GLU A 52 -7.68 15.48 -5.48
C GLU A 52 -8.48 14.97 -4.27
N VAL A 53 -7.81 14.85 -3.13
CA VAL A 53 -8.39 14.47 -1.83
C VAL A 53 -7.98 15.49 -0.76
N THR A 54 -8.61 15.44 0.42
CA THR A 54 -8.32 16.42 1.48
C THR A 54 -6.90 16.28 2.02
N ASP A 55 -6.34 17.36 2.57
CA ASP A 55 -5.00 17.33 3.18
C ASP A 55 -4.91 16.35 4.35
N LEU A 56 -6.01 16.15 5.07
CA LEU A 56 -6.09 15.16 6.15
C LEU A 56 -5.96 13.73 5.59
N GLU A 57 -6.69 13.42 4.53
CA GLU A 57 -6.62 12.12 3.86
C GLU A 57 -5.24 11.88 3.23
N LYS A 58 -4.63 12.91 2.62
CA LYS A 58 -3.23 12.84 2.13
C LYS A 58 -2.28 12.49 3.26
N LYS A 59 -2.41 13.11 4.43
CA LYS A 59 -1.58 12.78 5.61
C LYS A 59 -1.77 11.33 6.04
N SER A 60 -3.02 10.83 6.10
CA SER A 60 -3.30 9.44 6.44
C SER A 60 -2.69 8.46 5.43
N ILE A 61 -2.81 8.75 4.13
CA ILE A 61 -2.21 7.93 3.06
C ILE A 61 -0.68 7.94 3.16
N MET A 62 -0.06 9.09 3.42
CA MET A 62 1.39 9.20 3.60
C MET A 62 1.88 8.49 4.86
N ALA A 63 1.10 8.49 5.94
CA ALA A 63 1.41 7.71 7.14
C ALA A 63 1.40 6.21 6.84
N LEU A 64 0.43 5.73 6.05
CA LEU A 64 0.42 4.33 5.61
C LEU A 64 1.63 4.00 4.74
N LYS A 65 2.03 4.89 3.82
CA LYS A 65 3.24 4.72 3.01
C LYS A 65 4.47 4.49 3.90
N LEU A 66 4.67 5.34 4.90
CA LEU A 66 5.80 5.23 5.82
C LEU A 66 5.80 3.91 6.58
N VAL A 67 4.62 3.43 7.03
CA VAL A 67 4.49 2.14 7.71
C VAL A 67 4.88 0.99 6.79
N ILE A 68 4.43 1.03 5.53
CA ILE A 68 4.79 0.00 4.53
C ILE A 68 6.29 0.01 4.28
N GLU A 69 6.90 1.17 4.00
CA GLU A 69 8.34 1.30 3.75
C GLU A 69 9.17 0.80 4.94
N THR A 70 8.79 1.18 6.16
CA THR A 70 9.45 0.70 7.39
C THR A 70 9.36 -0.82 7.51
N LYS A 71 8.21 -1.42 7.18
CA LYS A 71 8.02 -2.88 7.24
C LYS A 71 8.77 -3.61 6.13
N GLU A 72 8.86 -3.05 4.93
CA GLU A 72 9.68 -3.58 3.85
C GLU A 72 11.16 -3.59 4.25
N GLU A 73 11.67 -2.52 4.86
CA GLU A 73 13.03 -2.48 5.41
C GLU A 73 13.25 -3.52 6.52
N GLU A 74 12.31 -3.66 7.46
CA GLU A 74 12.38 -4.68 8.52
C GLU A 74 12.43 -6.11 7.94
N ILE A 75 11.64 -6.39 6.91
CA ILE A 75 11.63 -7.70 6.23
C ILE A 75 12.94 -7.93 5.50
N ALA A 76 13.41 -6.96 4.72
CA ALA A 76 14.67 -7.04 3.98
C ALA A 76 15.86 -7.29 4.93
N ASN A 77 15.87 -6.63 6.10
CA ASN A 77 16.89 -6.85 7.12
C ASN A 77 16.84 -8.25 7.73
N ARG A 78 15.65 -8.85 7.89
CA ARG A 78 15.52 -10.24 8.38
C ARG A 78 15.96 -11.25 7.34
N GLU A 79 15.59 -11.05 6.08
CA GLU A 79 15.99 -11.92 4.96
C GLU A 79 17.50 -11.79 4.65
N GLY A 80 18.09 -10.61 4.90
CA GLY A 80 19.54 -10.37 4.85
C GLY A 80 20.33 -11.00 6.01
N VAL A 81 19.69 -11.28 7.16
CA VAL A 81 20.32 -11.98 8.29
C VAL A 81 20.38 -13.50 8.06
N ASP A 82 19.49 -14.07 7.26
CA ASP A 82 19.52 -15.50 6.91
C ASP A 82 20.48 -15.83 5.74
N THR A 83 21.06 -14.83 5.07
CA THR A 83 21.99 -15.04 3.94
C THR A 83 23.47 -14.81 4.27
N ASP A 84 23.80 -14.23 5.43
CA ASP A 84 25.18 -14.20 5.96
C ASP A 84 25.42 -15.39 6.90
N GLY A 85 25.79 -16.50 6.27
CA GLY A 85 25.99 -17.78 6.91
C GLY A 85 26.97 -17.76 8.08
N ASN A 86 26.61 -18.56 9.10
CA ASN A 86 27.44 -19.64 9.62
C ASN A 86 28.86 -19.76 9.01
N LYS A 87 29.80 -18.91 9.45
CA LYS A 87 31.24 -19.08 9.19
C LYS A 87 32.14 -18.15 10.04
N ALA A 88 31.90 -18.04 11.35
CA ALA A 88 32.93 -17.52 12.25
C ALA A 88 32.69 -17.92 13.72
N SER A 89 32.90 -19.19 14.07
CA SER A 89 33.60 -19.58 15.32
C SER A 89 33.78 -21.11 15.39
N LEU A 90 34.44 -21.67 14.37
CA LEU A 90 35.27 -22.85 14.55
C LEU A 90 36.68 -22.32 14.42
N TYR A 91 37.48 -22.44 15.47
CA TYR A 91 38.82 -21.87 15.68
C TYR A 91 38.88 -20.41 16.18
N ARG A 92 38.69 -20.22 17.49
CA ARG A 92 39.78 -19.92 18.45
C ARG A 92 39.27 -19.93 19.88
#